data_AF-A0A933VTH6-F1
#
_entry.id   AF-A0A933VTH6-F1
#
_cell.length_a   1.000
_cell.length_b   1.000
_cell.length_c   1.000
_cell.angle_alpha   90.00
_cell.angle_beta   90.00
_cell.angle_gamma   90.00
#
_symmetry.space_group_name_H-M   'P 1'
#
loop_
_entity.id
_entity.type
_entity.pdbx_description
1 polymer ?
#
loop_
_entity_poly.entity_id
_entity_poly.type
_entity_poly.pdbx_seq_one_letter_code
_entity_poly.pdbx_strand_id
1 'polypeptide(L)'
;MTELLLPSDAVTIRRAFPEDAPALARLASLDSARRPLDGAMLLAERDGRVLAAISLADGRHVADPFAATADLVSLLRMRAAAMLGRPSRRERVVGPILRRRPAVARG
;
A
#
# COMPACT_ATOMS: atom_id res chain seq x y z
N MET A 1 -16.10 -9.70 37.70
CA MET A 1 -16.10 -10.27 36.34
C MET A 1 -15.03 -9.54 35.56
N THR A 2 -13.78 -9.97 35.73
CA THR A 2 -12.60 -9.30 35.16
C THR A 2 -12.47 -9.78 33.72
N GLU A 3 -12.76 -8.90 32.76
CA GLU A 3 -12.51 -9.16 31.35
C GLU A 3 -11.00 -9.28 31.18
N LEU A 4 -10.53 -10.49 30.85
CA LEU A 4 -9.18 -10.73 30.38
C LEU A 4 -9.08 -10.01 29.03
N LEU A 5 -8.66 -8.74 29.06
CA LEU A 5 -8.29 -7.98 27.88
C LEU A 5 -7.03 -8.64 27.30
N LEU A 6 -7.23 -9.73 26.54
CA LEU A 6 -6.18 -10.31 25.72
C LEU A 6 -5.66 -9.17 24.84
N PRO A 7 -4.37 -8.81 24.91
CA PRO A 7 -3.81 -7.74 24.12
C PRO A 7 -4.14 -8.06 22.66
N SER A 8 -5.05 -7.28 22.10
CA SER A 8 -5.52 -7.50 20.75
C SER A 8 -4.39 -7.00 19.88
N ASP A 9 -3.64 -7.93 19.27
CA ASP A 9 -2.69 -7.67 18.17
C ASP A 9 -3.45 -7.24 16.90
N ALA A 10 -4.46 -6.39 17.09
CA ALA A 10 -5.35 -5.91 16.06
C ALA A 10 -4.62 -4.78 15.34
N VAL A 11 -4.32 -5.03 14.07
CA VAL A 11 -3.77 -4.02 13.18
C VAL A 11 -4.91 -3.27 12.52
N THR A 12 -4.96 -1.96 12.74
CA THR A 12 -5.89 -1.05 12.05
C THR A 12 -5.18 -0.38 10.89
N ILE A 13 -5.76 -0.46 9.70
CA ILE A 13 -5.27 0.27 8.52
C ILE A 13 -6.25 1.39 8.19
N ARG A 14 -5.79 2.64 8.31
CA ARG A 14 -6.62 3.82 8.06
C ARG A 14 -5.92 4.84 7.16
N ARG A 15 -6.70 5.77 6.60
CA ARG A 15 -6.15 6.94 5.91
C ARG A 15 -5.51 7.88 6.92
N ALA A 16 -4.42 8.52 6.52
CA ALA A 16 -3.83 9.59 7.29
C ALA A 16 -4.71 10.84 7.23
N PHE A 17 -4.78 11.53 8.37
CA PHE A 17 -5.40 12.83 8.55
C PHE A 17 -4.32 13.86 8.96
N PRO A 18 -4.60 15.18 8.85
CA PRO A 18 -3.64 16.21 9.24
C PRO A 18 -3.13 16.08 10.69
N GLU A 19 -3.95 15.53 11.59
CA GLU A 19 -3.61 15.24 12.98
C GLU A 19 -2.50 14.17 13.16
N ASP A 20 -2.24 13.36 12.14
CA ASP A 20 -1.21 12.32 12.16
C ASP A 20 0.21 12.84 11.85
N ALA A 21 0.33 14.12 11.47
CA ALA A 21 1.60 14.79 11.18
C ALA A 21 2.71 14.55 12.24
N PRO A 22 2.47 14.68 13.57
CA PRO A 22 3.49 14.38 14.57
C PRO A 22 3.93 12.90 14.58
N ALA A 23 3.00 11.97 14.36
CA ALA A 23 3.31 10.54 14.31
C ALA A 23 4.16 10.20 13.08
N LEU A 24 3.82 10.79 11.94
CA LEU A 24 4.59 10.67 10.69
C LEU A 24 5.99 11.29 10.80
N ALA A 25 6.12 12.46 11.44
CA ALA A 25 7.41 13.12 11.67
C ALA A 25 8.32 12.26 12.56
N ARG A 26 7.75 11.62 13.60
CA ARG A 26 8.48 10.68 14.45
C ARG A 26 8.97 9.48 13.65
N LEU A 27 8.11 8.83 12.87
CA LEU A 27 8.49 7.69 12.03
C LEU A 27 9.58 8.07 11.03
N ALA A 28 9.46 9.21 10.36
CA ALA A 28 10.47 9.69 9.42
C ALA A 28 11.84 9.93 10.09
N SER A 29 11.82 10.42 11.34
CA SER A 29 13.03 10.62 12.14
C SER A 29 13.70 9.30 12.53
N LEU A 30 12.91 8.26 12.83
CA LEU A 30 13.42 6.93 13.19
C LEU A 30 13.95 6.17 11.96
N ASP A 31 13.21 6.20 10.85
CA ASP A 31 13.52 5.46 9.63
C ASP A 31 14.59 6.14 8.76
N SER A 32 15.12 7.30 9.19
CA SER A 32 16.09 8.11 8.44
C SER A 32 15.67 8.40 6.99
N ALA A 33 14.36 8.45 6.74
CA ALA A 33 13.82 8.67 5.42
C ALA A 33 14.15 10.10 4.96
N ARG A 34 15.05 10.21 3.98
CA ARG A 34 15.58 11.50 3.46
C ARG A 34 14.54 12.45 2.88
N ARG A 35 13.29 12.02 2.69
CA ARG A 35 12.22 12.87 2.19
C ARG A 35 10.95 12.69 3.01
N PRO A 36 10.32 13.81 3.45
CA PRO A 36 8.98 13.77 3.97
C PRO A 36 8.07 13.05 2.99
N LEU A 37 7.27 12.17 3.55
CA LEU A 37 6.20 11.50 2.86
C LEU A 37 5.04 12.51 2.75
N ASP A 38 4.72 12.93 1.53
CA ASP A 38 3.67 13.92 1.25
C ASP A 38 2.45 13.30 0.55
N GLY A 39 1.29 13.95 0.74
CA GLY A 39 0.03 13.59 0.09
C GLY A 39 -0.76 12.46 0.77
N ALA A 40 -1.60 11.77 -0.01
CA ALA A 40 -2.52 10.76 0.52
C ALA A 40 -1.76 9.52 1.01
N MET A 41 -1.99 9.12 2.27
CA MET A 41 -1.27 8.04 2.93
C MET A 41 -2.20 7.03 3.58
N LEU A 42 -1.69 5.82 3.75
CA LEU A 42 -2.25 4.83 4.67
C LEU A 42 -1.31 4.65 5.85
N LEU A 43 -1.90 4.52 7.03
CA LEU A 43 -1.23 4.28 8.31
C LEU A 43 -1.59 2.89 8.81
N ALA A 44 -0.61 2.18 9.35
CA ALA A 44 -0.80 0.97 10.12
C ALA A 44 -0.64 1.31 11.60
N GLU A 45 -1.71 1.07 12.34
CA GLU A 45 -1.79 1.28 13.77
C GLU A 45 -1.92 -0.07 14.47
N ARG A 46 -1.16 -0.26 15.54
CA ARG A 46 -1.23 -1.43 16.41
C ARG A 46 -1.12 -0.95 17.86
N ASP A 47 -1.96 -1.48 18.74
CA ASP A 47 -2.02 -1.06 20.15
C ASP A 47 -2.19 0.47 20.32
N GLY A 48 -2.96 1.11 19.44
CA GLY A 48 -3.19 2.56 19.45
C GLY A 48 -2.00 3.41 18.97
N ARG A 49 -0.96 2.78 18.39
CA ARG A 49 0.25 3.46 17.92
C ARG A 49 0.45 3.26 16.43
N VAL A 50 0.70 4.35 15.71
CA VAL A 50 1.09 4.31 14.31
C VAL A 50 2.55 3.84 14.22
N LEU A 51 2.76 2.67 13.61
CA LEU A 51 4.08 2.04 13.52
C LEU A 51 4.61 2.00 12.09
N ALA A 52 3.75 2.16 11.08
CA ALA A 52 4.17 2.25 9.68
C ALA A 52 3.21 3.11 8.87
N ALA A 53 3.71 3.69 7.78
CA ALA A 53 2.92 4.46 6.83
C ALA A 53 3.40 4.21 5.40
N ILE A 54 2.49 4.31 4.42
CA ILE A 54 2.80 4.23 2.99
C ILE A 54 2.12 5.37 2.24
N SER A 55 2.85 6.00 1.32
CA SER A 55 2.28 6.96 0.36
C SER A 55 1.54 6.22 -0.75
N LEU A 56 0.31 6.64 -1.02
CA LEU A 56 -0.47 6.12 -2.14
C LEU A 56 -0.01 6.70 -3.49
N ALA A 57 0.77 7.79 -3.49
CA ALA A 57 1.22 8.45 -4.71
C ALA A 57 2.42 7.75 -5.36
N ASP A 58 3.41 7.32 -4.54
CA ASP A 58 4.68 6.76 -5.03
C ASP A 58 5.00 5.38 -4.43
N GLY A 59 4.23 4.91 -3.43
CA GLY A 59 4.47 3.62 -2.77
C GLY A 59 5.65 3.59 -1.79
N ARG A 60 6.31 4.74 -1.56
CA ARG A 60 7.29 4.90 -0.48
C ARG A 60 6.62 4.67 0.86
N HIS A 61 7.36 4.07 1.78
CA HIS A 61 6.89 3.79 3.12
C HIS A 61 7.93 4.24 4.14
N VAL A 62 7.46 4.47 5.37
CA VAL A 62 8.29 4.61 6.56
C VAL A 62 7.74 3.65 7.61
N ALA A 63 8.63 3.05 8.38
CA ALA A 63 8.26 2.15 9.46
C ALA A 63 9.14 2.39 10.68
N ASP A 64 8.65 2.03 11.85
CA ASP A 64 9.48 2.03 13.05
C ASP A 64 10.51 0.89 12.93
N PRO A 65 11.83 1.20 12.80
CA PRO A 65 12.87 0.19 12.66
C PRO A 65 13.19 -0.53 13.97
N PHE A 66 12.68 -0.02 15.10
CA PHE A 66 12.86 -0.61 16.43
C PHE A 66 11.71 -1.54 16.82
N ALA A 67 10.73 -1.73 15.94
CA ALA A 67 9.61 -2.65 16.11
C ALA A 67 9.52 -3.65 14.94
N ALA A 68 8.87 -4.79 15.15
CA ALA A 68 8.64 -5.81 14.13
C ALA A 68 7.54 -5.38 13.15
N THR A 69 7.85 -4.43 12.26
CA THR A 69 6.89 -3.73 11.38
C THR A 69 6.80 -4.31 9.97
N ALA A 70 7.54 -5.38 9.66
CA ALA A 70 7.57 -5.97 8.32
C ALA A 70 6.21 -6.49 7.83
N ASP A 71 5.41 -7.07 8.74
CA ASP A 71 4.03 -7.47 8.46
C ASP A 71 3.14 -6.25 8.16
N LEU A 72 3.24 -5.19 8.97
CA LEU A 72 2.49 -3.95 8.79
C LEU A 72 2.76 -3.30 7.43
N VAL A 73 4.02 -3.27 7.00
CA VAL A 73 4.41 -2.77 5.68
C VAL A 73 3.82 -3.63 4.56
N SER A 74 3.79 -4.95 4.75
CA SER A 74 3.19 -5.88 3.77
C SER A 74 1.68 -5.67 3.64
N LEU A 75 0.98 -5.54 4.76
CA LEU A 75 -0.44 -5.21 4.81
C LEU A 75 -0.74 -3.86 4.14
N LEU A 76 0.05 -2.83 4.42
CA LEU A 76 -0.07 -1.51 3.81
C LEU A 76 0.10 -1.56 2.29
N ARG A 77 1.11 -2.29 1.80
CA ARG A 77 1.33 -2.50 0.35
C ARG A 77 0.15 -3.19 -0.31
N MET A 78 -0.38 -4.26 0.30
CA MET A 78 -1.57 -4.96 -0.22
C MET A 78 -2.79 -4.02 -0.28
N ARG A 79 -3.01 -3.23 0.77
CA ARG A 79 -4.12 -2.29 0.82
C ARG A 79 -3.98 -1.16 -0.20
N ALA A 80 -2.79 -0.59 -0.34
CA ALA A 80 -2.49 0.44 -1.34
C ALA A 80 -2.73 -0.10 -2.76
N ALA A 81 -2.24 -1.30 -3.07
CA ALA A 81 -2.45 -1.95 -4.36
C ALA A 81 -3.93 -2.23 -4.66
N ALA A 82 -4.73 -2.57 -3.64
CA ALA A 82 -6.17 -2.75 -3.82
C ALA A 82 -6.90 -1.43 -4.11
N MET A 83 -6.45 -0.30 -3.54
CA MET A 83 -7.05 1.02 -3.75
C MET A 83 -6.69 1.65 -5.10
N LEU A 84 -5.48 1.42 -5.60
CA LEU A 84 -5.05 1.92 -6.91
C LEU A 84 -5.70 1.15 -8.08
N GLY A 85 -6.42 0.06 -7.78
CA GLY A 85 -6.89 -0.88 -8.77
C GLY A 85 -5.72 -1.68 -9.34
N ARG A 86 -5.82 -3.00 -9.34
CA ARG A 86 -5.03 -3.77 -10.31
C ARG A 86 -5.37 -3.16 -11.68
N PRO A 87 -4.42 -2.78 -12.56
CA PRO A 87 -4.76 -2.63 -13.96
C PRO A 87 -5.43 -3.96 -14.31
N SER A 88 -6.72 -3.88 -14.59
CA SER A 88 -7.53 -5.07 -14.76
C SER A 88 -6.81 -5.92 -15.79
N ARG A 89 -6.64 -7.21 -15.54
CA ARG A 89 -6.10 -8.20 -16.49
C ARG A 89 -6.95 -8.30 -17.80
N ARG A 90 -7.81 -7.33 -18.06
CA ARG A 90 -8.71 -7.15 -19.20
C ARG A 90 -8.08 -6.40 -20.37
N GLU A 91 -6.80 -6.00 -20.28
CA GLU A 91 -6.07 -5.39 -21.41
C GLU A 91 -4.97 -6.28 -22.01
N ARG A 92 -5.06 -7.61 -21.85
CA ARG A 92 -4.55 -8.48 -22.92
C ARG A 92 -5.58 -8.49 -24.03
N VAL A 93 -5.64 -7.38 -24.79
CA VAL A 93 -6.20 -7.42 -26.14
C VAL A 93 -5.33 -8.41 -26.90
N VAL A 94 -5.93 -9.56 -27.16
CA VAL A 94 -5.43 -10.57 -28.08
C VAL A 94 -5.11 -9.83 -29.38
N GLY A 95 -3.83 -9.79 -29.76
CA GLY A 95 -3.43 -9.17 -31.02
C GLY A 95 -4.28 -9.73 -32.16
N PRO A 96 -4.64 -8.92 -33.18
CA PRO A 96 -5.48 -9.40 -34.26
C PRO A 96 -4.79 -10.59 -34.92
N ILE A 97 -5.43 -11.75 -34.85
CA ILE A 97 -5.09 -12.90 -35.69
C ILE A 97 -5.21 -12.40 -37.12
N LEU A 98 -4.06 -12.20 -37.77
CA LEU A 98 -3.96 -12.00 -39.20
C LEU A 98 -4.61 -13.22 -39.87
N ARG A 99 -5.90 -13.12 -40.15
CA ARG A 99 -6.58 -14.00 -41.09
C ARG A 99 -5.91 -13.77 -42.43
N ARG A 100 -4.98 -14.67 -42.77
CA ARG A 100 -4.52 -14.93 -44.13
C ARG A 100 -5.70 -14.80 -45.08
N ARG A 101 -5.69 -13.77 -45.93
CA ARG A 101 -6.51 -13.75 -47.12
C ARG A 101 -5.88 -14.72 -48.12
N PRO A 102 -6.61 -15.71 -48.66
CA PRO A 102 -6.10 -16.45 -49.81
C PRO A 102 -6.04 -15.49 -51.00
N ALA A 103 -4.87 -15.46 -51.64
CA ALA A 103 -4.69 -14.76 -52.90
C ALA A 103 -5.56 -15.46 -53.96
N VAL A 104 -6.55 -14.74 -54.50
CA VAL A 104 -7.26 -15.18 -55.70
C VAL A 104 -6.36 -14.89 -56.90
N ALA A 105 -5.88 -15.96 -57.54
CA ALA A 105 -5.29 -15.89 -58.85
C ALA A 105 -6.40 -15.71 -59.90
N ARG A 106 -6.29 -14.66 -60.70
CA ARG A 106 -6.77 -14.58 -62.09
C ARG A 106 -5.49 -14.24 -62.87
N GLY A 107 -5.03 -15.05 -63.80
CA GLY A 107 -5.71 -15.42 -65.04
C GLY A 107 -4.84 -14.85 -66.14
#